data_AF-A0A0T1QHL7-F1
#
_entry.id   AF-A0A0T1QHL7-F1
#
_cell.length_a   1.000
_cell.length_b   1.000
_cell.length_c   1.000
_cell.angle_alpha   90.00
_cell.angle_beta   90.00
_cell.angle_gamma   90.00
#
_symmetry.space_group_name_H-M   'P 1'
#
loop_
_entity.id
_entity.type
_entity.pdbx_description
1 polymer ?
#
loop_
_entity_poly.entity_id
_entity_poly.type
_entity_poly.pdbx_seq_one_letter_code
_entity_poly.pdbx_strand_id
1 'polypeptide(L)'
;MFRHLRLALAQFAAGKGHKGALSRLLAGDDLPGTWTVVDERTWLTGRAGASTPWSEAARKNGSVTAWRSYHDGRDRWAWIQVVPLASESDAHRALRETGDRLLTNPRAGIGITDERDVEVKPFAGATTVWAREQRSRHAGTGDFTGLTLLLAGVVGKYLVVLSLSGTPLWDWDSASVLAGRQAALLAQEVGRD
;
A
#
# COMPACT_ATOMS: atom_id res chain seq x y z
N MET A 1 13.40 -10.98 10.95
CA MET A 1 13.13 -10.65 12.37
C MET A 1 13.26 -9.15 12.68
N PHE A 2 14.39 -8.49 12.36
CA PHE A 2 14.61 -7.05 12.66
C PHE A 2 13.60 -6.07 12.03
N ARG A 3 13.08 -6.37 10.83
CA ARG A 3 12.15 -5.50 10.10
C ARG A 3 10.78 -5.36 10.80
N HIS A 4 10.26 -6.45 11.35
CA HIS A 4 8.98 -6.44 12.09
C HIS A 4 9.11 -5.75 13.45
N LEU A 5 10.24 -5.92 14.15
CA LEU A 5 10.51 -5.19 15.40
C LEU A 5 10.59 -3.67 15.18
N ARG A 6 11.28 -3.24 14.11
CA ARG A 6 11.34 -1.83 13.71
C ARG A 6 9.96 -1.26 13.37
N LEU A 7 9.12 -2.05 12.70
CA LEU A 7 7.74 -1.66 12.40
C LEU A 7 6.93 -1.48 13.67
N ALA A 8 6.97 -2.43 14.62
CA ALA A 8 6.26 -2.33 15.89
C ALA A 8 6.67 -1.07 16.69
N LEU A 9 7.97 -0.78 16.75
CA LEU A 9 8.48 0.46 17.38
C LEU A 9 8.00 1.72 16.66
N ALA A 10 7.98 1.70 15.32
CA ALA A 10 7.50 2.82 14.51
C ALA A 10 5.99 3.04 14.64
N GLN A 11 5.21 1.98 14.86
CA GLN A 11 3.78 2.04 15.14
C GLN A 11 3.52 2.67 16.50
N PHE A 12 4.21 2.21 17.54
CA PHE A 12 4.12 2.79 18.89
C PHE A 12 4.45 4.29 18.90
N ALA A 13 5.51 4.69 18.18
CA ALA A 13 5.96 6.08 18.12
C ALA A 13 5.08 7.01 17.25
N ALA A 14 4.15 6.48 16.45
CA ALA A 14 3.28 7.30 15.59
C ALA A 14 2.25 8.13 16.38
N GLY A 15 1.86 7.69 17.58
CA GLY A 15 1.09 8.46 18.56
C GLY A 15 -0.04 9.35 17.98
N LYS A 16 -0.05 10.64 18.34
CA LYS A 16 -1.11 11.63 18.06
C LYS A 16 -1.45 11.86 16.57
N GLY A 17 -0.61 11.41 15.63
CA GLY A 17 -0.84 11.57 14.17
C GLY A 17 -1.73 10.49 13.54
N HIS A 18 -2.14 9.49 14.31
CA HIS A 18 -2.84 8.29 13.82
C HIS A 18 -4.13 8.61 13.04
N LYS A 19 -5.05 9.38 13.62
CA LYS A 19 -6.35 9.69 13.00
C LYS A 19 -6.20 10.48 11.71
N GLY A 20 -5.33 11.50 11.70
CA GLY A 20 -5.07 12.30 10.50
C GLY A 20 -4.32 11.53 9.41
N ALA A 21 -3.54 10.50 9.77
CA ALA A 21 -2.95 9.61 8.78
C ALA A 21 -3.98 8.66 8.16
N LEU A 22 -4.87 8.08 8.97
CA LEU A 22 -5.93 7.19 8.49
C LEU A 22 -7.01 7.90 7.68
N SER A 23 -7.25 9.20 7.90
CA SER A 23 -8.20 9.98 7.09
C SER A 23 -7.74 10.17 5.64
N ARG A 24 -6.48 9.83 5.32
CA ARG A 24 -5.95 9.84 3.96
C ARG A 24 -6.27 8.58 3.18
N LEU A 25 -6.86 7.58 3.82
CA LEU A 25 -7.25 6.32 3.19
C LEU A 25 -8.75 6.32 2.93
N LEU A 26 -9.15 5.73 1.81
CA LEU A 26 -10.55 5.48 1.47
C LEU A 26 -11.28 4.73 2.61
N ALA A 27 -12.49 5.15 2.98
CA ALA A 27 -13.35 4.37 3.85
C ALA A 27 -13.90 3.14 3.11
N GLY A 28 -14.49 2.19 3.84
CA GLY A 28 -15.14 1.02 3.22
C GLY A 28 -16.20 1.41 2.20
N ASP A 29 -16.98 2.46 2.49
CA ASP A 29 -18.04 2.98 1.63
C ASP A 29 -17.53 3.67 0.35
N ASP A 30 -16.24 4.00 0.27
CA ASP A 30 -15.65 4.58 -0.94
C ASP A 30 -15.25 3.51 -1.99
N LEU A 31 -15.20 2.23 -1.58
CA LEU A 31 -14.91 1.10 -2.45
C LEU A 31 -16.18 0.61 -3.17
N PRO A 32 -16.07 0.11 -4.41
CA PRO A 32 -17.23 -0.41 -5.13
C PRO A 32 -17.74 -1.71 -4.49
N GLY A 33 -18.98 -1.70 -4.02
CA GLY A 33 -19.63 -2.82 -3.35
C GLY A 33 -19.70 -2.65 -1.83
N THR A 34 -19.85 -3.75 -1.10
CA THR A 34 -19.89 -3.72 0.37
C THR A 34 -18.55 -4.20 0.91
N TRP A 35 -17.76 -3.28 1.46
CA TRP A 35 -16.44 -3.57 2.01
C TRP A 35 -16.39 -3.23 3.49
N THR A 36 -15.81 -4.14 4.26
CA THR A 36 -15.57 -3.95 5.69
C THR A 36 -14.10 -3.69 5.92
N VAL A 37 -13.78 -2.69 6.74
CA VAL A 37 -12.42 -2.46 7.23
C VAL A 37 -12.08 -3.54 8.26
N VAL A 38 -11.03 -4.32 8.00
CA VAL A 38 -10.65 -5.46 8.84
C VAL A 38 -9.39 -5.21 9.67
N ASP A 39 -8.54 -4.27 9.25
CA ASP A 39 -7.35 -3.88 9.98
C ASP A 39 -6.87 -2.49 9.54
N GLU A 40 -6.30 -1.73 10.47
CA GLU A 40 -5.76 -0.39 10.27
C GLU A 40 -4.44 -0.25 11.01
N ARG A 41 -3.45 0.35 10.35
CA ARG A 41 -2.11 0.51 10.90
C ARG A 41 -1.53 1.84 10.50
N THR A 42 -0.77 2.44 11.41
CA THR A 42 0.03 3.62 11.10
C THR A 42 1.42 3.48 11.69
N TRP A 43 2.43 4.02 11.03
CA TRP A 43 3.79 4.06 11.57
C TRP A 43 4.55 5.26 11.05
N LEU A 44 5.57 5.70 11.80
CA LEU A 44 6.47 6.75 11.33
C LEU A 44 7.17 6.34 10.02
N THR A 45 7.00 7.16 8.98
CA THR A 45 7.54 6.90 7.65
C THR A 45 9.07 6.86 7.69
N GLY A 46 9.63 5.96 6.89
CA GLY A 46 11.08 5.76 6.80
C GLY A 46 11.72 5.01 7.97
N ARG A 47 10.96 4.57 9.00
CA ARG A 47 11.53 3.85 10.17
C ARG A 47 11.48 2.32 10.09
N ALA A 48 10.69 1.75 9.18
CA ALA A 48 10.47 0.31 9.08
C ALA A 48 11.54 -0.46 8.25
N GLY A 49 12.46 0.23 7.56
CA GLY A 49 13.40 -0.37 6.61
C GLY A 49 14.86 0.10 6.77
N ALA A 50 15.69 -0.21 5.79
CA ALA A 50 17.04 0.36 5.68
C ALA A 50 16.97 1.89 5.52
N SER A 51 18.02 2.59 5.94
CA SER A 51 18.11 4.04 5.73
C SER A 51 18.40 4.32 4.26
N THR A 52 17.56 5.15 3.66
CA THR A 52 17.71 5.74 2.33
C THR A 52 17.54 7.27 2.42
N PRO A 53 18.00 8.03 1.42
CA PRO A 53 17.83 9.48 1.40
C PRO A 53 16.36 9.92 1.58
N TRP A 54 15.41 9.27 0.88
CA TRP A 54 14.00 9.60 1.01
C TRP A 54 13.45 9.24 2.40
N SER A 55 13.92 8.14 2.99
CA SER A 55 13.48 7.70 4.32
C SER A 55 13.95 8.65 5.41
N GLU A 56 15.15 9.23 5.26
CA GLU A 56 15.70 10.20 6.19
C GLU A 56 14.98 11.54 6.10
N ALA A 57 14.67 11.99 4.89
CA ALA A 57 13.83 13.16 4.67
C ALA A 57 12.45 12.99 5.30
N ALA A 58 11.80 11.83 5.10
CA ALA A 58 10.50 11.54 5.70
C ALA A 58 10.56 11.50 7.25
N ARG A 59 11.65 10.96 7.83
CA ARG A 59 11.87 10.99 9.28
C ARG A 59 12.00 12.42 9.82
N LYS A 60 12.72 13.30 9.13
CA LYS A 60 12.88 14.71 9.50
C LYS A 60 11.54 15.46 9.49
N ASN A 61 10.69 15.15 8.51
CA ASN A 61 9.36 15.75 8.38
C ASN A 61 8.30 15.13 9.32
N GLY A 62 8.67 14.14 10.13
CA GLY A 62 7.74 13.48 11.05
C GLY A 62 6.55 12.80 10.36
N SER A 63 6.69 12.42 9.08
CA SER A 63 5.59 11.87 8.29
C SER A 63 5.12 10.52 8.84
N VAL A 64 3.82 10.26 8.73
CA VAL A 64 3.17 9.04 9.20
C VAL A 64 2.57 8.30 8.02
N THR A 65 3.03 7.07 7.80
CA THR A 65 2.43 6.14 6.84
C THR A 65 1.16 5.57 7.42
N ALA A 66 0.13 5.47 6.59
CA ALA A 66 -1.14 4.82 6.91
C ALA A 66 -1.34 3.59 6.03
N TRP A 67 -1.98 2.57 6.59
CA TRP A 67 -2.36 1.35 5.91
C TRP A 67 -3.75 0.92 6.40
N ARG A 68 -4.59 0.43 5.49
CA ARG A 68 -5.92 -0.10 5.78
C ARG A 68 -6.18 -1.34 4.91
N SER A 69 -6.70 -2.40 5.53
CA SER A 69 -7.20 -3.58 4.84
C SER A 69 -8.72 -3.60 4.81
N TYR A 70 -9.24 -4.18 3.73
CA TYR A 70 -10.65 -4.34 3.45
C TYR A 70 -10.93 -5.77 3.03
N HIS A 71 -12.13 -6.24 3.38
CA HIS A 71 -12.69 -7.51 2.92
C HIS A 71 -14.12 -7.29 2.42
N ASP A 72 -14.50 -7.93 1.31
CA ASP A 72 -15.83 -7.77 0.72
C ASP A 72 -16.92 -8.64 1.39
N GLY A 73 -16.56 -9.34 2.46
CA GLY A 73 -17.45 -10.28 3.15
C GLY A 73 -17.58 -11.64 2.45
N ARG A 74 -16.91 -11.84 1.31
CA ARG A 74 -16.85 -13.10 0.57
C ARG A 74 -15.42 -13.60 0.55
N ASP A 75 -14.68 -13.26 -0.49
CA ASP A 75 -13.31 -13.76 -0.71
C ASP A 75 -12.39 -12.72 -1.35
N ARG A 76 -12.84 -11.48 -1.60
CA ARG A 76 -11.94 -10.43 -2.11
C ARG A 76 -11.32 -9.66 -0.97
N TRP A 77 -10.01 -9.46 -1.10
CA TRP A 77 -9.20 -8.69 -0.18
C TRP A 77 -8.56 -7.52 -0.91
N ALA A 78 -8.48 -6.40 -0.21
CA ALA A 78 -7.70 -5.25 -0.64
C ALA A 78 -6.94 -4.71 0.56
N TRP A 79 -5.73 -4.20 0.35
CA TRP A 79 -5.16 -3.23 1.26
C TRP A 79 -4.59 -2.05 0.50
N ILE A 80 -4.67 -0.88 1.14
CA ILE A 80 -4.15 0.38 0.63
C ILE A 80 -3.19 0.95 1.65
N GLN A 81 -2.04 1.40 1.18
CA GLN A 81 -1.03 2.10 1.95
C GLN A 81 -0.77 3.47 1.32
N VAL A 82 -0.79 4.51 2.15
CA VAL A 82 -0.39 5.87 1.76
C VAL A 82 0.85 6.25 2.54
N VAL A 83 1.89 6.63 1.81
CA VAL A 83 3.20 7.01 2.34
C VAL A 83 3.46 8.48 1.99
N PRO A 84 3.20 9.42 2.91
CA PRO A 84 3.59 10.81 2.72
C PRO A 84 5.11 10.93 2.75
N LEU A 85 5.68 11.62 1.78
CA LEU A 85 7.11 11.86 1.66
C LEU A 85 7.42 13.36 1.64
N ALA A 86 8.70 13.69 1.75
CA ALA A 86 9.14 15.08 1.84
C ALA A 86 8.95 15.85 0.53
N SER A 87 9.01 15.16 -0.61
CA SER A 87 8.84 15.74 -1.93
C SER A 87 8.33 14.69 -2.94
N GLU A 88 7.87 15.13 -4.11
CA GLU A 88 7.54 14.24 -5.22
C GLU A 88 8.77 13.48 -5.73
N SER A 89 9.94 14.13 -5.78
CA SER A 89 11.21 13.44 -6.11
C SER A 89 11.50 12.29 -5.13
N ASP A 90 11.21 12.47 -3.84
CA ASP A 90 11.33 11.39 -2.85
C ASP A 90 10.31 10.27 -3.08
N ALA A 91 9.10 10.60 -3.54
CA ALA A 91 8.10 9.61 -3.94
C ALA A 91 8.55 8.78 -5.13
N HIS A 92 9.15 9.38 -6.16
CA HIS A 92 9.75 8.62 -7.26
C HIS A 92 10.91 7.73 -6.80
N ARG A 93 11.73 8.18 -5.85
CA ARG A 93 12.80 7.35 -5.26
C ARG A 93 12.21 6.16 -4.50
N ALA A 94 11.22 6.40 -3.66
CA ALA A 94 10.54 5.34 -2.91
C ALA A 94 9.83 4.33 -3.83
N LEU A 95 9.21 4.79 -4.92
CA LEU A 95 8.54 3.92 -5.91
C LEU A 95 9.52 2.89 -6.50
N ARG A 96 10.72 3.33 -6.91
CA ARG A 96 11.76 2.44 -7.47
C ARG A 96 12.19 1.32 -6.53
N GLU A 97 12.01 1.51 -5.23
CA GLU A 97 12.42 0.57 -4.19
C GLU A 97 11.22 -0.19 -3.58
N THR A 98 10.02 -0.05 -4.16
CA THR A 98 8.78 -0.59 -3.58
C THR A 98 8.73 -2.11 -3.65
N GLY A 99 9.12 -2.72 -4.78
CA GLY A 99 9.11 -4.18 -4.95
C GLY A 99 9.90 -4.92 -3.86
N ASP A 100 11.09 -4.44 -3.52
CA ASP A 100 11.97 -5.04 -2.50
C ASP A 100 11.50 -4.78 -1.07
N ARG A 101 10.51 -3.88 -0.90
CA ARG A 101 10.06 -3.36 0.38
C ARG A 101 8.60 -3.65 0.67
N LEU A 102 7.97 -4.57 -0.04
CA LEU A 102 6.68 -5.08 0.40
C LEU A 102 6.84 -5.80 1.74
N LEU A 103 5.86 -5.60 2.63
CA LEU A 103 5.80 -6.32 3.90
C LEU A 103 5.20 -7.68 3.62
N THR A 104 5.96 -8.74 3.88
CA THR A 104 5.43 -10.10 3.85
C THR A 104 4.60 -10.35 5.11
N ASN A 105 3.45 -11.01 4.97
CA ASN A 105 2.66 -11.49 6.10
C ASN A 105 3.07 -12.94 6.42
N PRO A 106 3.95 -13.18 7.41
CA PRO A 106 4.41 -14.53 7.72
C PRO A 106 3.30 -15.45 8.25
N ARG A 107 2.16 -14.90 8.68
CA ARG A 107 1.01 -15.69 9.17
C ARG A 107 0.08 -16.17 8.07
N ALA A 108 0.25 -15.70 6.83
CA ALA A 108 -0.68 -16.00 5.75
C ALA A 108 -0.56 -17.46 5.25
N GLY A 109 0.47 -18.21 5.62
CA GLY A 109 0.63 -19.62 5.22
C GLY A 109 0.75 -19.82 3.70
N ILE A 110 1.06 -18.76 2.96
CA ILE A 110 1.18 -18.76 1.49
C ILE A 110 2.64 -18.64 1.07
N GLY A 111 3.02 -19.42 0.06
CA GLY A 111 4.28 -19.29 -0.66
C GLY A 111 4.06 -18.63 -2.01
N ILE A 112 4.85 -17.60 -2.33
CA ILE A 112 4.88 -17.01 -3.68
C ILE A 112 5.63 -18.00 -4.58
N THR A 113 5.01 -18.42 -5.67
CA THR A 113 5.60 -19.39 -6.62
C THR A 113 6.05 -18.78 -7.92
N ASP A 114 5.47 -17.62 -8.27
CA ASP A 114 5.79 -16.89 -9.49
C ASP A 114 5.46 -15.42 -9.24
N GLU A 115 6.35 -14.54 -9.68
CA GLU A 115 6.13 -13.10 -9.64
C GLU A 115 6.73 -12.42 -10.87
N ARG A 116 6.02 -11.42 -11.38
CA ARG A 116 6.47 -10.66 -12.53
C ARG A 116 5.99 -9.22 -12.46
N ASP A 117 6.89 -8.30 -12.75
CA ASP A 117 6.52 -6.91 -12.99
C ASP A 117 5.79 -6.83 -14.33
N VAL A 118 4.76 -5.98 -14.39
CA VAL A 118 3.95 -5.78 -15.58
C VAL A 118 3.84 -4.29 -15.90
N GLU A 119 3.81 -3.97 -17.18
CA GLU A 119 3.56 -2.60 -17.62
C GLU A 119 2.06 -2.29 -17.54
N VAL A 120 1.73 -1.25 -16.78
CA VAL A 120 0.38 -0.70 -16.71
C VAL A 120 0.44 0.79 -16.94
N LYS A 121 -0.61 1.35 -17.55
CA LYS A 121 -0.72 2.80 -17.71
C LYS A 121 -0.84 3.46 -16.33
N PRO A 122 -0.29 4.67 -16.13
CA PRO A 122 -0.55 5.44 -14.93
C PRO A 122 -2.05 5.62 -14.70
N PHE A 123 -2.50 5.35 -13.48
CA PHE A 123 -3.89 5.63 -13.08
C PHE A 123 -4.11 7.14 -12.90
N ALA A 124 -5.37 7.56 -12.88
CA ALA A 124 -5.73 8.97 -12.74
C ALA A 124 -5.08 9.61 -11.49
N GLY A 125 -4.35 10.71 -11.69
CA GLY A 125 -3.64 11.42 -10.62
C GLY A 125 -2.22 10.92 -10.34
N ALA A 126 -1.76 9.82 -10.95
CA ALA A 126 -0.38 9.36 -10.82
C ALA A 126 0.54 9.85 -11.95
N THR A 127 1.77 10.22 -11.61
CA THR A 127 2.81 10.60 -12.58
C THR A 127 3.67 9.41 -13.02
N THR A 128 3.82 8.40 -12.17
CA THR A 128 4.52 7.15 -12.48
C THR A 128 3.93 6.03 -11.66
N VAL A 129 3.92 4.82 -12.23
CA VAL A 129 3.40 3.62 -11.58
C VAL A 129 4.39 2.47 -11.67
N TRP A 130 4.26 1.53 -10.74
CA TRP A 130 4.89 0.21 -10.75
C TRP A 130 3.82 -0.83 -10.46
N ALA A 131 3.85 -1.95 -11.17
CA ALA A 131 2.87 -3.01 -11.00
C ALA A 131 3.53 -4.39 -11.04
N ARG A 132 2.99 -5.31 -10.24
CA ARG A 132 3.46 -6.69 -10.15
C ARG A 132 2.30 -7.65 -9.97
N GLU A 133 2.39 -8.78 -10.64
CA GLU A 133 1.56 -9.96 -10.40
C GLU A 133 2.33 -10.94 -9.50
N GLN A 134 1.66 -11.47 -8.48
CA GLN A 134 2.19 -12.54 -7.64
C GLN A 134 1.22 -13.70 -7.61
N ARG A 135 1.68 -14.89 -8.00
CA ARG A 135 0.93 -16.14 -7.85
C ARG A 135 1.37 -16.83 -6.58
N SER A 136 0.39 -17.27 -5.80
CA SER A 136 0.63 -17.92 -4.52
C SER A 136 0.05 -19.33 -4.50
N ARG A 137 0.71 -20.19 -3.71
CA ARG A 137 0.23 -21.51 -3.34
C ARG A 137 0.21 -21.66 -1.83
N HIS A 138 -0.63 -22.56 -1.34
CA HIS A 138 -0.72 -22.88 0.07
C HIS A 138 0.57 -23.61 0.47
N ALA A 139 1.29 -23.11 1.47
CA ALA A 139 2.64 -23.59 1.78
C ALA A 139 2.66 -25.05 2.25
N GLY A 140 1.55 -25.55 2.82
CA GLY A 140 1.45 -26.92 3.33
C GLY A 140 0.96 -27.95 2.30
N THR A 141 0.17 -27.55 1.31
CA THR A 141 -0.45 -28.48 0.35
C THR A 141 0.04 -28.30 -1.08
N GLY A 142 0.61 -27.14 -1.40
CA GLY A 142 1.02 -26.78 -2.76
C GLY A 142 -0.15 -26.40 -3.68
N ASP A 143 -1.38 -26.34 -3.16
CA ASP A 143 -2.54 -25.95 -3.95
C ASP A 143 -2.49 -24.47 -4.33
N PHE A 144 -2.99 -24.14 -5.52
CA PHE A 144 -3.07 -22.76 -5.97
C PHE A 144 -4.00 -21.96 -5.05
N THR A 145 -3.48 -20.87 -4.48
CA THR A 145 -4.23 -20.01 -3.56
C THR A 145 -4.76 -18.78 -4.26
N GLY A 146 -4.09 -18.29 -5.30
CA GLY A 146 -4.62 -17.17 -6.07
C GLY A 146 -3.56 -16.32 -6.77
N LEU A 147 -4.07 -15.27 -7.40
CA LEU A 147 -3.31 -14.17 -7.98
C LEU A 147 -3.50 -12.93 -7.11
N THR A 148 -2.40 -12.28 -6.78
CA THR A 148 -2.37 -10.96 -6.14
C THR A 148 -1.85 -9.94 -7.13
N LEU A 149 -2.59 -8.85 -7.33
CA LEU A 149 -2.12 -7.67 -8.05
C LEU A 149 -1.56 -6.67 -7.05
N LEU A 150 -0.35 -6.18 -7.32
CA LEU A 150 0.30 -5.11 -6.59
C LEU A 150 0.40 -3.90 -7.51
N LEU A 151 -0.07 -2.76 -7.05
CA LEU A 151 -0.02 -1.50 -7.80
C LEU A 151 0.52 -0.40 -6.90
N ALA A 152 1.58 0.27 -7.33
CA ALA A 152 2.10 1.45 -6.65
C ALA A 152 2.16 2.64 -7.60
N GLY A 153 1.97 3.85 -7.09
CA GLY A 153 2.08 5.06 -7.91
C GLY A 153 2.43 6.31 -7.10
N VAL A 154 3.04 7.27 -7.80
CA VAL A 154 3.39 8.59 -7.26
C VAL A 154 2.25 9.56 -7.53
N VAL A 155 1.68 10.11 -6.45
CA VAL A 155 0.62 11.12 -6.47
C VAL A 155 1.14 12.35 -5.71
N GLY A 156 1.75 13.30 -6.42
CA GLY A 156 2.48 14.41 -5.80
C GLY A 156 3.56 13.91 -4.83
N LYS A 157 3.54 14.36 -3.57
CA LYS A 157 4.47 13.90 -2.52
C LYS A 157 4.13 12.54 -1.90
N TYR A 158 3.07 11.87 -2.35
CA TYR A 158 2.61 10.60 -1.78
C TYR A 158 3.03 9.43 -2.66
N LEU A 159 3.51 8.36 -2.03
CA LEU A 159 3.53 7.03 -2.63
C LEU A 159 2.28 6.28 -2.17
N VAL A 160 1.45 5.87 -3.12
CA VAL A 160 0.25 5.05 -2.90
C VAL A 160 0.57 3.62 -3.30
N VAL A 161 0.25 2.64 -2.46
CA VAL A 161 0.46 1.21 -2.75
C VAL A 161 -0.82 0.44 -2.46
N LEU A 162 -1.23 -0.40 -3.40
CA LEU A 162 -2.37 -1.30 -3.32
C LEU A 162 -1.88 -2.74 -3.42
N SER A 163 -2.58 -3.63 -2.73
CA SER A 163 -2.55 -5.07 -3.01
C SER A 163 -3.96 -5.60 -3.03
N LEU A 164 -4.26 -6.37 -4.08
CA LEU A 164 -5.60 -6.82 -4.40
C LEU A 164 -5.53 -8.31 -4.68
N SER A 165 -6.32 -9.11 -3.96
CA SER A 165 -6.34 -10.56 -4.08
C SER A 165 -7.73 -11.13 -3.86
N GLY A 166 -7.88 -12.43 -4.08
CA GLY A 166 -9.12 -13.16 -3.83
C GLY A 166 -9.94 -13.46 -5.08
N THR A 167 -11.15 -13.98 -4.86
CA THR A 167 -12.09 -14.33 -5.93
C THR A 167 -13.40 -13.52 -5.89
N PRO A 168 -13.95 -13.09 -7.04
CA PRO A 168 -13.37 -13.16 -8.39
C PRO A 168 -12.06 -12.37 -8.52
N LEU A 169 -11.22 -12.82 -9.46
CA LEU A 169 -9.89 -12.24 -9.68
C LEU A 169 -10.00 -10.74 -10.00
N TRP A 170 -9.03 -9.97 -9.51
CA TRP A 170 -8.86 -8.58 -9.90
C TRP A 170 -8.26 -8.48 -11.29
N ASP A 171 -8.60 -7.38 -11.98
CA ASP A 171 -7.97 -6.96 -13.22
C ASP A 171 -7.29 -5.59 -13.02
N TRP A 172 -6.44 -5.22 -13.98
CA TRP A 172 -5.68 -3.98 -13.88
C TRP A 172 -6.53 -2.71 -14.05
N ASP A 173 -7.69 -2.80 -14.70
CA ASP A 173 -8.60 -1.68 -14.87
C ASP A 173 -9.30 -1.34 -13.54
N SER A 174 -9.86 -2.34 -12.85
CA SER A 174 -10.44 -2.19 -11.52
C SER A 174 -9.41 -1.77 -10.48
N ALA A 175 -8.18 -2.30 -10.56
CA ALA A 175 -7.06 -1.85 -9.73
C ALA A 175 -6.72 -0.37 -9.95
N SER A 176 -6.67 0.06 -11.21
CA SER A 176 -6.38 1.45 -11.59
C SER A 176 -7.49 2.40 -11.18
N VAL A 177 -8.76 1.99 -11.30
CA VAL A 177 -9.91 2.78 -10.83
C VAL A 177 -9.85 2.97 -9.32
N LEU A 178 -9.56 1.92 -8.55
CA LEU A 178 -9.44 2.03 -7.10
C LEU A 178 -8.26 2.93 -6.69
N ALA A 179 -7.10 2.77 -7.35
CA ALA A 179 -5.94 3.64 -7.12
C ALA A 179 -6.23 5.11 -7.48
N GLY A 180 -6.97 5.36 -8.57
CA GLY A 180 -7.40 6.70 -8.97
C GLY A 180 -8.36 7.36 -7.96
N ARG A 181 -9.28 6.60 -7.35
CA ARG A 181 -10.12 7.08 -6.24
C ARG A 181 -9.29 7.50 -5.04
N GLN A 182 -8.30 6.67 -4.69
CA GLN A 182 -7.37 6.99 -3.61
C GLN A 182 -6.55 8.25 -3.93
N ALA A 183 -6.11 8.43 -5.18
CA ALA A 183 -5.42 9.65 -5.61
C ALA A 183 -6.31 10.90 -5.53
N ALA A 184 -7.58 10.79 -5.95
CA ALA A 184 -8.54 11.89 -5.86
C ALA A 184 -8.80 12.34 -4.43
N LEU A 185 -8.88 11.40 -3.47
CA LEU A 185 -8.98 11.73 -2.04
C LEU A 185 -7.78 12.56 -1.56
N LEU A 186 -6.56 12.19 -1.97
CA LEU A 186 -5.34 12.93 -1.59
C LEU A 186 -5.28 14.32 -2.21
N ALA A 187 -5.77 14.48 -3.45
CA ALA A 187 -5.81 15.78 -4.11
C ALA A 187 -6.75 16.78 -3.39
N GLN A 188 -7.85 16.29 -2.79
CA GLN A 188 -8.75 17.13 -2.00
C GLN A 188 -8.13 17.64 -0.69
N GLU A 189 -7.14 16.92 -0.15
CA GLU A 189 -6.41 17.34 1.05
C GLU A 189 -5.47 18.52 0.74
N VAL A 190 -4.82 18.51 -0.42
CA VAL A 190 -3.88 19.58 -0.85
C VAL A 190 -4.58 20.92 -1.08
N GLY A 191 -5.87 20.94 -1.39
CA GLY A 191 -6.64 22.18 -1.55
C GLY A 191 -7.15 22.80 -0.25
N ARG A 192 -6.84 22.22 0.91
CA ARG A 192 -7.29 22.68 2.24
C ARG A 192 -6.16 23.28 3.11
N ASP A 193 -4.92 23.20 2.64
CA ASP A 193 -3.74 23.86 3.24
C ASP A 193 -3.53 25.25 2.61
#